data_AF-A0A060CCC4-F1
#
_entry.id   AF-A0A060CCC4-F1
#
_cell.length_a   1.000
_cell.length_b   1.000
_cell.length_c   1.000
_cell.angle_alpha   90.00
_cell.angle_beta   90.00
_cell.angle_gamma   90.00
#
_symmetry.space_group_name_H-M   'P 1'
#
loop_
_entity.id
_entity.type
_entity.pdbx_description
1 polymer ?
#
loop_
_entity_poly.entity_id
_entity_poly.type
_entity_poly.pdbx_seq_one_letter_code
_entity_poly.pdbx_strand_id
1 'polypeptide(L)'
;CLHQDTGCLGSASTEDVLRDRLTVLKGMGCNALRLAHHAHPREMLDLADEMGFYVYAEPFDKWQSGHYKTIFRRRWRTDLAAMMRRDRNRPSVVMWGVGNEVENQAKSSMCQC
;
A
#
# COMPACT_ATOMS: atom_id res chain seq x y z
N CYS A 1 -4.74 3.21 -8.53
CA CYS A 1 -4.72 2.74 -7.12
C CYS A 1 -5.42 1.40 -7.06
N LEU A 2 -4.97 0.48 -6.21
CA LEU A 2 -5.65 -0.78 -5.94
C LEU A 2 -5.90 -0.94 -4.45
N HIS A 3 -7.11 -1.39 -4.10
CA HIS A 3 -7.40 -1.99 -2.80
C HIS A 3 -7.06 -3.49 -2.82
N GLN A 4 -7.03 -4.11 -1.63
CA GLN A 4 -6.68 -5.52 -1.45
C GLN A 4 -7.76 -6.52 -1.85
N ASP A 5 -9.04 -6.10 -1.91
CA ASP A 5 -10.12 -7.02 -2.23
C ASP A 5 -10.07 -7.46 -3.69
N THR A 6 -10.56 -8.67 -3.98
CA THR A 6 -10.68 -9.24 -5.32
C THR A 6 -12.14 -9.49 -5.71
N GLY A 7 -12.99 -8.50 -5.46
CA GLY A 7 -14.40 -8.56 -5.84
C GLY A 7 -15.17 -9.62 -5.05
N CYS A 8 -15.72 -10.62 -5.74
CA CYS A 8 -16.54 -11.67 -5.12
C CYS A 8 -15.78 -12.57 -4.14
N LEU A 9 -14.45 -12.59 -4.21
CA LEU A 9 -13.59 -13.37 -3.30
C LEU A 9 -13.24 -12.62 -2.00
N GLY A 10 -13.62 -11.34 -1.91
CA GLY A 10 -13.26 -10.50 -0.77
C GLY A 10 -11.75 -10.34 -0.64
N SER A 11 -11.21 -10.36 0.59
CA SER A 11 -9.77 -10.17 0.85
C SER A 11 -8.96 -11.47 0.80
N ALA A 12 -9.60 -12.63 0.68
CA ALA A 12 -8.93 -13.94 0.62
C ALA A 12 -8.48 -14.27 -0.81
N SER A 13 -7.63 -13.42 -1.37
CA SER A 13 -7.15 -13.53 -2.75
C SER A 13 -6.06 -14.59 -2.89
N THR A 14 -5.98 -15.25 -4.05
CA THR A 14 -4.88 -16.15 -4.43
C THR A 14 -3.91 -15.42 -5.36
N GLU A 15 -2.69 -15.97 -5.51
CA GLU A 15 -1.70 -15.42 -6.45
C GLU A 15 -2.24 -15.35 -7.88
N ASP A 16 -2.91 -16.41 -8.36
CA ASP A 16 -3.49 -16.46 -9.71
C ASP A 16 -4.48 -15.32 -9.97
N VAL A 17 -5.37 -15.05 -9.01
CA VAL A 17 -6.35 -13.95 -9.12
C VAL A 17 -5.65 -12.59 -9.14
N LEU A 18 -4.59 -12.41 -8.35
CA LEU A 18 -3.80 -11.19 -8.36
C LEU A 18 -3.05 -11.02 -9.69
N ARG A 19 -2.48 -12.11 -10.22
CA ARG A 19 -1.77 -12.13 -11.51
C ARG A 19 -2.71 -11.80 -12.66
N ASP A 20 -3.91 -12.34 -12.68
CA ASP A 20 -4.94 -12.01 -13.68
C ASP A 20 -5.28 -10.52 -13.63
N ARG A 21 -5.53 -9.99 -12.43
CA ARG A 21 -5.78 -8.55 -12.22
C ARG A 21 -4.63 -7.70 -12.76
N LEU A 22 -3.37 -8.03 -12.43
CA LEU A 22 -2.21 -7.28 -12.87
C LEU A 22 -1.97 -7.43 -14.39
N THR A 23 -2.29 -8.59 -14.96
CA THR A 23 -2.21 -8.83 -16.42
C THR A 23 -3.18 -7.93 -17.18
N VAL A 24 -4.42 -7.79 -16.69
CA VAL A 24 -5.40 -6.86 -17.26
C VAL A 24 -4.87 -5.42 -17.21
N LEU A 25 -4.33 -4.99 -16.06
CA LEU A 25 -3.75 -3.65 -15.94
C LEU A 25 -2.56 -3.44 -16.88
N LYS A 26 -1.69 -4.43 -17.02
CA LYS A 26 -0.55 -4.37 -17.95
C LYS A 26 -1.02 -4.25 -19.40
N GLY A 27 -2.05 -5.01 -19.78
CA GLY A 27 -2.69 -4.93 -21.09
C GLY A 27 -3.29 -3.55 -21.40
N MET A 28 -3.73 -2.82 -20.38
CA MET A 28 -4.17 -1.41 -20.52
C MET A 28 -3.00 -0.41 -20.66
N GLY A 29 -1.74 -0.87 -20.58
CA GLY A 29 -0.56 -0.01 -20.58
C GLY A 29 -0.19 0.57 -19.21
N CYS A 30 -0.80 0.09 -18.12
CA CYS A 30 -0.42 0.50 -16.77
C CYS A 30 0.99 -0.01 -16.43
N ASN A 31 1.84 0.88 -15.89
CA ASN A 31 3.19 0.54 -15.46
C ASN A 31 3.45 0.80 -13.97
N ALA A 32 2.48 1.36 -13.24
CA ALA A 32 2.65 1.76 -11.85
C ALA A 32 1.43 1.44 -10.97
N LEU A 33 1.68 0.97 -9.77
CA LEU A 33 0.69 0.61 -8.77
C LEU A 33 0.85 1.50 -7.53
N ARG A 34 -0.23 2.15 -7.12
CA ARG A 34 -0.35 2.71 -5.75
C ARG A 34 -1.17 1.73 -4.92
N LEU A 35 -0.54 1.15 -3.92
CA LEU A 35 -1.13 0.16 -3.02
C LEU A 35 -1.84 0.91 -1.88
N ALA A 36 -3.14 1.09 -2.03
CA ALA A 36 -3.94 2.05 -1.27
C ALA A 36 -4.75 1.34 -0.18
N HIS A 37 -4.79 1.79 1.08
CA HIS A 37 -3.86 2.67 1.81
C HIS A 37 -3.31 1.90 3.02
N HIS A 38 -2.72 0.73 2.75
CA HIS A 38 -2.26 -0.24 3.74
C HIS A 38 -1.17 -1.13 3.14
N ALA A 39 -0.47 -1.87 4.01
CA ALA A 39 0.47 -2.88 3.56
C ALA A 39 -0.27 -4.02 2.83
N HIS A 40 0.08 -4.25 1.57
CA HIS A 40 -0.48 -5.33 0.76
C HIS A 40 0.20 -6.69 1.06
N PRO A 41 -0.44 -7.81 0.64
CA PRO A 41 0.14 -9.16 0.70
C PRO A 41 1.47 -9.24 -0.07
N ARG A 42 2.30 -10.24 0.29
CA ARG A 42 3.65 -10.41 -0.27
C ARG A 42 3.57 -10.73 -1.77
N GLU A 43 2.60 -11.56 -2.13
CA GLU A 43 2.29 -12.06 -3.45
C GLU A 43 2.03 -10.92 -4.44
N MET A 44 1.34 -9.85 -4.01
CA MET A 44 1.13 -8.65 -4.84
C MET A 44 2.45 -7.99 -5.25
N LEU A 45 3.40 -7.93 -4.31
CA LEU A 45 4.70 -7.31 -4.56
C LEU A 45 5.65 -8.24 -5.31
N ASP A 46 5.57 -9.55 -5.08
CA ASP A 46 6.33 -10.54 -5.85
C ASP A 46 5.92 -10.47 -7.33
N LEU A 47 4.62 -10.39 -7.61
CA LEU A 47 4.11 -10.19 -8.97
C LEU A 47 4.50 -8.83 -9.56
N ALA A 48 4.52 -7.76 -8.74
CA ALA A 48 4.95 -6.45 -9.21
C ALA A 48 6.44 -6.46 -9.63
N ASP A 49 7.29 -7.15 -8.85
CA ASP A 49 8.70 -7.36 -9.18
C ASP A 49 8.85 -8.18 -10.47
N GLU A 50 8.12 -9.29 -10.59
CA GLU A 50 8.17 -10.21 -11.76
C GLU A 50 7.67 -9.55 -13.05
N MET A 51 6.54 -8.83 -12.98
CA MET A 51 5.86 -8.26 -14.15
C MET A 51 6.35 -6.84 -14.52
N GLY A 52 7.34 -6.32 -13.78
CA GLY A 52 7.94 -5.01 -14.03
C GLY A 52 6.97 -3.85 -13.82
N PHE A 53 6.35 -3.77 -12.64
CA PHE A 53 5.58 -2.60 -12.20
C PHE A 53 6.42 -1.71 -11.28
N TYR A 54 6.20 -0.40 -11.34
CA TYR A 54 6.60 0.52 -10.29
C TYR A 54 5.57 0.52 -9.17
N VAL A 55 6.01 0.55 -7.93
CA VAL A 55 5.15 0.50 -6.75
C VAL A 55 5.37 1.71 -5.86
N TYR A 56 4.26 2.40 -5.57
CA TYR A 56 4.10 3.30 -4.44
C TYR A 56 3.50 2.48 -3.29
N ALA A 57 4.31 2.22 -2.26
CA ALA A 57 3.92 1.47 -1.07
C ALA A 57 3.44 2.43 0.04
N GLU A 58 2.19 2.28 0.50
CA GLU A 58 1.56 3.20 1.44
C GLU A 58 1.03 2.46 2.69
N PRO A 59 1.55 2.72 3.90
CA PRO A 59 1.21 1.94 5.09
C PRO A 59 -0.07 2.41 5.80
N PHE A 60 -0.46 3.67 5.64
CA PHE A 60 -1.52 4.29 6.43
C PHE A 60 -2.49 5.07 5.55
N ASP A 61 -3.79 4.96 5.86
CA ASP A 61 -4.80 5.87 5.35
C ASP A 61 -4.74 7.19 6.12
N LYS A 62 -5.06 7.14 7.42
CA LYS A 62 -5.11 8.30 8.32
C LYS A 62 -4.19 8.14 9.52
N TRP A 63 -3.88 9.25 10.20
CA TRP A 63 -3.09 9.25 11.44
C TRP A 63 -3.95 9.45 12.68
N GLN A 64 -4.88 10.43 12.63
CA GLN A 64 -5.70 10.82 13.78
C GLN A 64 -7.19 10.46 13.64
N SER A 65 -7.65 10.03 12.46
CA SER A 65 -9.01 9.57 12.22
C SER A 65 -9.08 8.16 11.62
N GLY A 66 -10.29 7.72 11.27
CA GLY A 66 -10.53 6.38 10.76
C GLY A 66 -10.33 5.27 11.81
N HIS A 67 -10.16 4.05 11.34
CA HIS A 67 -10.11 2.85 12.20
C HIS A 67 -8.78 2.71 12.95
N TYR A 68 -7.66 3.06 12.31
CA TYR A 68 -6.32 2.84 12.87
C TYR A 68 -5.91 3.90 13.91
N LYS A 69 -6.67 5.01 14.06
CA LYS A 69 -6.36 6.12 14.99
C LYS A 69 -6.11 5.69 16.43
N THR A 70 -6.83 4.67 16.91
CA THR A 70 -6.79 4.22 18.31
C THR A 70 -5.45 3.58 18.67
N ILE A 71 -4.71 3.12 17.66
CA ILE A 71 -3.41 2.46 17.83
C ILE A 71 -2.26 3.21 17.17
N PHE A 72 -2.54 4.18 16.28
CA PHE A 72 -1.53 4.91 15.52
C PHE A 72 -0.39 5.43 16.38
N ARG A 73 -0.67 6.28 17.39
CA ARG A 73 0.36 6.87 18.26
C ARG A 73 1.29 5.85 18.92
N ARG A 74 0.79 4.65 19.22
CA ARG A 74 1.56 3.58 19.88
C ARG A 74 2.32 2.69 18.88
N ARG A 75 1.78 2.47 17.68
CA ARG A 75 2.23 1.41 16.77
C ARG A 75 2.82 1.89 15.44
N TRP A 76 2.59 3.14 15.02
CA TRP A 76 2.97 3.60 13.68
C TRP A 76 4.45 3.37 13.35
N ARG A 77 5.36 3.60 14.30
CA ARG A 77 6.80 3.36 14.11
C ARG A 77 7.11 1.89 13.88
N THR A 78 6.48 1.01 14.65
CA THR A 78 6.66 -0.44 14.55
C THR A 78 6.14 -0.96 13.23
N ASP A 79 4.94 -0.53 12.84
CA ASP A 79 4.25 -1.04 11.66
C ASP A 79 4.91 -0.50 10.37
N LEU A 80 5.30 0.78 10.35
CA LEU A 80 6.11 1.36 9.27
C LEU A 80 7.44 0.64 9.13
N ALA A 81 8.17 0.45 10.24
CA ALA A 81 9.46 -0.24 10.21
C ALA A 81 9.33 -1.70 9.80
N ALA A 82 8.22 -2.38 10.14
CA ALA A 82 7.95 -3.74 9.68
C ALA A 82 7.75 -3.79 8.16
N MET A 83 6.92 -2.91 7.60
CA MET A 83 6.70 -2.82 6.15
C MET A 83 8.00 -2.48 5.41
N MET A 84 8.74 -1.47 5.86
CA MET A 84 10.00 -1.08 5.23
C MET A 84 11.05 -2.20 5.30
N ARG A 85 11.20 -2.88 6.45
CA ARG A 85 12.14 -4.02 6.53
C ARG A 85 11.75 -5.16 5.60
N ARG A 86 10.46 -5.42 5.44
CA ARG A 86 9.93 -6.46 4.55
C ARG A 86 10.21 -6.15 3.07
N ASP A 87 10.02 -4.89 2.67
CA ASP A 87 9.86 -4.54 1.26
C ASP A 87 10.98 -3.65 0.68
N ARG A 88 11.92 -3.13 1.49
CA ARG A 88 13.01 -2.23 1.03
C ARG A 88 13.96 -2.77 -0.02
N ASN A 89 14.03 -4.08 -0.21
CA ASN A 89 14.90 -4.73 -1.18
C ASN A 89 14.18 -5.06 -2.49
N ARG A 90 12.89 -4.73 -2.61
CA ARG A 90 12.10 -5.04 -3.79
C ARG A 90 12.38 -4.04 -4.90
N PRO A 91 12.76 -4.49 -6.10
CA PRO A 91 13.05 -3.60 -7.22
C PRO A 91 11.84 -2.79 -7.69
N SER A 92 10.62 -3.31 -7.52
CA SER A 92 9.39 -2.59 -7.89
C SER A 92 9.11 -1.37 -7.00
N VAL A 93 9.52 -1.39 -5.72
CA VAL A 93 9.15 -0.34 -4.76
C VAL A 93 10.03 0.89 -4.96
N VAL A 94 9.45 1.94 -5.54
CA VAL A 94 10.16 3.19 -5.89
C VAL A 94 9.75 4.38 -5.01
N MET A 95 8.61 4.30 -4.32
CA MET A 95 8.13 5.37 -3.43
C MET A 95 7.49 4.79 -2.17
N TRP A 96 7.70 5.49 -1.04
CA TRP A 96 7.06 5.20 0.25
C TRP A 96 6.10 6.32 0.61
N GLY A 97 4.81 6.03 0.63
CA GLY A 97 3.81 6.91 1.21
C GLY A 97 3.89 6.93 2.72
N VAL A 98 3.55 8.08 3.32
CA VAL A 98 3.47 8.24 4.78
C VAL A 98 2.04 8.25 5.31
N GLY A 99 1.06 8.46 4.42
CA GLY A 99 -0.35 8.60 4.75
C GLY A 99 -1.15 9.05 3.52
N ASN A 100 -2.45 8.78 3.50
CA ASN A 100 -3.36 9.20 2.45
C ASN A 100 -4.32 10.29 2.94
N GLU A 101 -4.23 11.47 2.32
CA GLU A 101 -5.14 12.59 2.60
C GLU A 101 -5.30 12.85 4.12
N VAL A 102 -4.18 12.84 4.84
CA VAL A 102 -4.16 12.95 6.30
C VAL A 102 -4.78 14.27 6.78
N GLU A 103 -5.16 14.32 8.05
CA GLU A 103 -5.85 15.48 8.61
C GLU A 103 -4.98 16.74 8.57
N ASN A 104 -5.62 17.91 8.52
CA ASN A 104 -4.96 19.21 8.68
C ASN A 104 -3.86 19.52 7.65
N GLN A 105 -3.94 18.98 6.44
CA GLN A 105 -3.07 19.35 5.32
C GLN A 105 -2.97 20.88 5.16
N ALA A 106 -1.76 21.35 4.88
CA ALA A 106 -1.40 22.77 4.79
C ALA A 106 -1.62 23.59 6.08
N LYS A 107 -1.82 22.95 7.24
CA LYS A 107 -1.86 23.61 8.56
C LYS A 107 -0.65 23.23 9.39
N SER A 108 -0.23 24.14 10.28
CA SER A 108 0.88 23.90 11.22
C SER A 108 0.65 22.71 12.17
N SER A 109 -0.61 22.38 12.43
CA SER A 109 -1.00 21.24 13.27
C SER A 109 -0.80 19.87 12.63
N MET A 110 -0.49 19.78 11.32
CA MET A 110 -0.30 18.51 10.62
C MET A 110 0.83 17.66 11.23
N CYS A 111 1.95 18.30 11.59
CA CYS A 111 3.14 17.62 12.12
C CYS A 111 3.20 17.55 13.65
N GLN A 112 2.15 17.98 14.35
CA GLN A 112 2.11 18.02 15.83
C GLN A 112 1.52 16.74 16.45
N CYS A 113 1.47 15.65 15.67
CA CYS A 113 0.87 14.37 16.02
C CYS A 113 1.76 13.49 16.90
#